data_AF-A0A2T6DYF6-F1
#
_entry.id   AF-A0A2T6DYF6-F1
#
_cell.length_a   1.000
_cell.length_b   1.000
_cell.length_c   1.000
_cell.angle_alpha   90.00
_cell.angle_beta   90.00
_cell.angle_gamma   90.00
#
_symmetry.space_group_name_H-M   'P 1'
#
loop_
_entity.id
_entity.type
_entity.pdbx_description
1 polymer ?
#
loop_
_entity_poly.entity_id
_entity_poly.type
_entity_poly.pdbx_seq_one_letter_code
_entity_poly.pdbx_strand_id
1 'polypeptide(L)' 'MNVSSASNLGSFLVYPQQGIDRAFSMANAAGKKLADGDLDPESMIDLDQAQMMVKMNVAVMKTGDEMLGTLLNVRA' A
#
# COMPACT_ATOMS: atom_id res chain seq x y z
N MET A 1 -15.65 12.50 -24.43
CA MET A 1 -15.90 11.70 -23.20
C MET A 1 -14.58 11.07 -22.77
N ASN A 2 -13.80 11.66 -21.84
CA ASN A 2 -12.62 10.97 -21.29
C ASN A 2 -12.04 11.57 -19.97
N VAL A 3 -12.86 12.23 -19.15
CA VAL A 3 -12.38 12.85 -17.88
C VAL A 3 -12.68 11.96 -16.66
N SER A 4 -13.57 10.99 -16.81
CA SER A 4 -13.98 10.04 -15.77
C SER A 4 -12.95 8.93 -15.53
N SER A 5 -12.29 8.45 -16.57
CA SER A 5 -11.24 7.43 -16.54
C SER A 5 -9.98 7.92 -15.84
N ALA A 6 -9.52 9.15 -16.12
CA ALA A 6 -8.36 9.74 -15.44
C ALA A 6 -8.63 10.00 -13.95
N SER A 7 -9.85 10.44 -13.59
CA SER A 7 -10.24 10.65 -12.19
C SER A 7 -10.35 9.33 -11.41
N ASN A 8 -10.82 8.27 -12.05
CA ASN A 8 -10.88 6.92 -11.44
C ASN A 8 -9.50 6.24 -11.35
N LEU A 9 -8.59 6.52 -12.29
CA LEU A 9 -7.21 6.03 -12.22
C LEU A 9 -6.39 6.76 -11.15
N GLY A 10 -6.60 8.07 -11.01
CA GLY A 10 -6.05 8.84 -9.90
C GLY A 10 -6.56 8.34 -8.55
N SER A 11 -7.87 8.06 -8.43
CA SER A 11 -8.42 7.50 -7.19
C SER A 11 -7.96 6.06 -6.92
N PHE A 12 -7.76 5.24 -7.96
CA PHE A 12 -7.24 3.87 -7.84
C PHE A 12 -5.85 3.81 -7.20
N LEU A 13 -4.97 4.78 -7.47
CA LEU A 13 -3.63 4.85 -6.86
C LEU A 13 -3.62 5.52 -5.48
N VAL A 14 -4.66 6.29 -5.14
CA VAL A 14 -4.78 6.93 -3.82
C VAL A 14 -5.10 5.92 -2.71
N TYR A 15 -5.90 4.89 -2.98
CA TYR A 15 -6.24 3.88 -1.97
C TYR A 15 -5.04 3.04 -1.49
N PRO A 16 -4.17 2.52 -2.38
CA PRO A 16 -2.95 1.84 -1.98
C PRO A 16 -2.01 2.74 -1.17
N GLN A 17 -1.86 4.02 -1.55
CA GLN A 17 -1.04 4.97 -0.80
C GLN A 17 -1.53 5.13 0.65
N GLN A 18 -2.83 5.33 0.85
CA GLN A 18 -3.41 5.39 2.20
C GLN A 18 -3.25 4.08 2.98
N GLY A 19 -3.27 2.94 2.29
CA GLY A 19 -3.00 1.64 2.89
C GLY A 19 -1.56 1.50 3.36
N ILE A 20 -0.60 2.01 2.58
CA ILE A 20 0.82 2.07 2.94
C ILE A 20 1.03 2.96 4.17
N ASP A 21 0.41 4.14 4.21
CA ASP A 21 0.55 5.07 5.35
C ASP A 21 0.01 4.45 6.65
N ARG A 22 -1.15 3.77 6.59
CA ARG A 22 -1.70 3.03 7.73
C ARG A 22 -0.79 1.89 8.17
N ALA A 23 -0.26 1.12 7.23
CA ALA A 23 0.65 0.04 7.52
C ALA A 23 1.93 0.55 8.20
N PHE A 24 2.50 1.68 7.75
CA PHE A 24 3.63 2.31 8.44
C PHE A 24 3.27 2.78 9.86
N SER A 25 2.07 3.31 10.07
CA SER A 25 1.60 3.68 11.41
C SER A 25 1.51 2.46 12.33
N MET A 26 1.00 1.33 11.84
CA MET A 26 0.94 0.06 12.59
C MET A 26 2.34 -0.47 12.89
N ALA A 27 3.22 -0.50 11.88
CA ALA A 27 4.61 -0.93 12.04
C ALA A 27 5.37 -0.07 13.06
N ASN A 28 5.14 1.24 13.07
CA ASN A 28 5.79 2.15 14.01
C ASN A 28 5.26 1.93 15.44
N ALA A 29 3.95 1.73 15.61
CA ALA A 29 3.37 1.42 16.92
C ALA A 29 3.89 0.07 17.47
N ALA A 30 3.88 -0.99 16.64
CA ALA A 30 4.40 -2.30 16.99
C ALA A 30 5.91 -2.28 17.24
N GLY A 31 6.66 -1.61 16.38
CA GLY A 31 8.11 -1.43 16.52
C GLY A 31 8.49 -0.66 17.78
N LYS A 32 7.69 0.33 18.19
CA LYS A 32 7.90 1.06 19.44
C LYS A 32 7.67 0.15 20.65
N LYS A 33 6.60 -0.64 20.67
CA LYS A 33 6.36 -1.63 21.74
C LYS A 33 7.54 -2.60 21.87
N LEU A 34 7.98 -3.18 20.75
CA LEU A 34 9.13 -4.09 20.72
C LEU A 34 10.43 -3.41 21.20
N ALA A 35 10.67 -2.15 20.81
CA ALA A 35 11.83 -1.39 21.23
C ALA A 35 11.79 -1.02 22.72
N ASP A 36 10.60 -0.79 23.26
CA ASP A 36 10.35 -0.54 24.69
C ASP A 36 10.48 -1.84 25.53
N GLY A 37 10.77 -2.97 24.89
CA GLY A 37 11.01 -4.27 25.54
C GLY A 37 9.76 -5.14 25.69
N ASP A 38 8.63 -4.74 25.10
CA ASP A 38 7.41 -5.53 25.04
C ASP A 38 7.54 -6.61 23.94
N LEU A 39 7.98 -7.80 24.37
CA LEU A 39 8.16 -8.97 23.50
C LEU A 39 6.89 -9.82 23.38
N ASP A 40 5.71 -9.24 23.57
CA ASP A 40 4.46 -9.92 23.29
C ASP A 40 4.45 -10.42 21.83
N PRO A 41 4.20 -11.73 21.58
CA PRO A 41 4.01 -12.26 20.24
C PRO A 41 3.00 -11.47 19.40
N GLU A 42 2.00 -10.84 20.01
CA GLU A 42 1.03 -10.00 19.31
C GLU A 42 1.70 -8.79 18.64
N SER A 43 2.65 -8.13 19.31
CA SER A 43 3.41 -7.01 18.74
C SER A 43 4.28 -7.43 17.55
N MET A 44 4.80 -8.66 17.53
CA MET A 44 5.53 -9.20 16.38
C MET A 44 4.60 -9.53 15.21
N ILE A 45 3.41 -10.08 15.49
CA ILE A 45 2.39 -10.36 14.48
C ILE A 45 1.89 -9.05 13.86
N ASP A 46 1.66 -8.01 14.65
CA ASP A 46 1.26 -6.69 14.17
C ASP A 46 2.30 -6.10 13.21
N LEU A 47 3.58 -6.27 13.50
CA LEU A 47 4.67 -5.82 12.63
C LEU A 47 4.70 -6.61 11.31
N ASP A 48 4.52 -7.92 11.34
CA ASP A 48 4.47 -8.77 10.13
C ASP A 48 3.23 -8.45 9.27
N GLN A 49 2.07 -8.26 9.89
CA GLN A 49 0.85 -7.84 9.21
C GLN A 49 1.03 -6.48 8.54
N ALA A 50 1.64 -5.52 9.24
CA ALA A 50 1.96 -4.21 8.68
C ALA A 50 2.89 -4.34 7.46
N GLN A 51 3.94 -5.15 7.55
CA GLN A 51 4.84 -5.40 6.43
C GLN A 51 4.12 -6.02 5.23
N MET A 52 3.22 -6.98 5.48
CA MET A 52 2.43 -7.62 4.44
C MET A 52 1.44 -6.65 3.78
N MET A 53 0.82 -5.76 4.56
CA MET A 53 -0.05 -4.71 4.04
C MET A 53 0.70 -3.74 3.11
N VAL A 54 1.94 -3.34 3.46
CA VAL A 54 2.80 -2.55 2.55
C VAL A 54 3.07 -3.32 1.26
N LYS A 55 3.49 -4.59 1.35
CA LYS A 55 3.79 -5.42 0.17
C LYS A 55 2.59 -5.54 -0.76
N MET A 56 1.40 -5.78 -0.22
CA MET A 56 0.17 -5.88 -1.00
C MET A 56 -0.16 -4.57 -1.70
N ASN A 57 -0.11 -3.44 -0.99
CA ASN A 57 -0.42 -2.14 -1.60
C ASN A 57 0.60 -1.77 -2.70
N VAL A 58 1.89 -2.06 -2.48
CA VAL A 58 2.92 -1.88 -3.52
C VAL A 58 2.67 -2.77 -4.73
N ALA A 59 2.26 -4.02 -4.53
CA ALA A 59 1.90 -4.91 -5.64
C ALA A 59 0.71 -4.36 -6.44
N VAL A 60 -0.33 -3.86 -5.77
CA VAL A 60 -1.48 -3.21 -6.42
C VAL A 60 -1.05 -1.98 -7.22
N MET A 61 -0.15 -1.15 -6.67
CA MET A 61 0.40 0.00 -7.40
C MET A 61 1.17 -0.43 -8.66
N LYS A 62 2.01 -1.47 -8.57
CA LYS A 62 2.74 -2.01 -9.72
C LYS A 62 1.80 -2.53 -10.80
N THR A 63 0.80 -3.33 -10.43
CA THR A 63 -0.21 -3.80 -11.38
C THR A 63 -0.99 -2.63 -12.01
N GLY A 64 -1.30 -1.60 -11.22
CA GLY A 64 -1.89 -0.36 -11.74
C GLY A 64 -1.00 0.32 -12.79
N ASP A 65 0.29 0.44 -12.51
CA ASP A 65 1.27 1.03 -13.42
C ASP A 65 1.45 0.20 -14.70
N GLU A 66 1.51 -1.13 -14.60
CA GLU A 66 1.55 -2.04 -15.75
C GLU A 66 0.30 -1.93 -16.64
N MET A 67 -0.89 -1.84 -16.04
CA MET A 67 -2.13 -1.62 -16.77
C MET A 67 -2.13 -0.25 -17.47
N LEU A 68 -1.68 0.80 -16.80
CA LEU A 68 -1.54 2.13 -17.38
C LEU A 68 -0.57 2.14 -18.55
N GLY A 69 0.61 1.53 -18.39
CA GLY A 69 1.60 1.40 -19.46
C GLY A 69 1.05 0.64 -20.65
N THR A 70 0.31 -0.45 -20.42
CA THR A 70 -0.36 -1.20 -21.49
C THR A 70 -1.39 -0.35 -22.22
N LEU A 71 -2.24 0.39 -21.50
CA LEU A 71 -3.25 1.27 -22.10
C LEU A 71 -2.62 2.40 -22.91
N LEU A 72 -1.51 2.98 -22.45
CA LEU A 72 -0.78 4.02 -23.16
C LEU A 72 -0.11 3.47 -24.43
N ASN A 73 0.51 2.28 -24.35
CA ASN A 73 1.13 1.63 -25.51
C ASN A 73 0.12 1.20 -26.57
N VAL A 74 -1.10 0.77 -26.19
CA VAL A 74 -2.15 0.41 -27.16
C VAL A 74 -2.71 1.64 -27.90
N ARG A 75 -2.55 2.84 -27.34
CA ARG A 75 -3.05 4.09 -27.92
C ARG A 75 -2.00 4.83 -28.77
N ALA A 76 -0.72 4.48 -28.65
CA ALA A 76 0.38 5.00 -29.47
C ALA A 76 0.43 4.29 -30.83
#